data_AF-A0A1T5K1X0-F1
#
_entry.id   AF-A0A1T5K1X0-F1
#
_cell.length_a   1.000
_cell.length_b   1.000
_cell.length_c   1.000
_cell.angle_alpha   90.00
_cell.angle_beta   90.00
_cell.angle_gamma   90.00
#
_symmetry.space_group_name_H-M   'P 1'
#
loop_
_entity.id
_entity.type
_entity.pdbx_description
1 polymer ?
#
loop_
_entity_poly.entity_id
_entity_poly.type
_entity_poly.pdbx_seq_one_letter_code
_entity_poly.pdbx_strand_id
1 'polypeptide(L)'
;MGLKTYTMTNPNTYEWLDWVNDEGAKALVDINILNRGFNSSRIIIALASKNRNMLKAPSNFQAIKVGDHGHGRRAAAVIGSGINGAVDVRVKKPGLEGNEYTIEVITTPLTDQPLTANIIGEESKDLRIILATNSDGLLDDEANKASLVATAIENIQISGEQNFVAEASGTGEEPLTIEEIKKLFHGGVEGKDYAYKVTALDDSGETLASEIVILTDCHPSMNDEYYINLSWSPVIGARGYKVYGRIENSEVALAELDANTTSYDDVMRDYLGENPPWANTTGLKSRIWEGELNARFIFEIIGRKLLLDENTKLIAQVTEKDIDFTAFGADA
;
A
#
# COMPACT_ATOMS: atom_id res chain seq x y z
N MET A 1 37.03 -39.03 24.56
CA MET A 1 35.77 -39.40 25.26
C MET A 1 34.92 -40.20 24.28
N GLY A 2 34.39 -41.34 24.70
CA GLY A 2 33.65 -42.25 23.83
C GLY A 2 32.26 -41.71 23.48
N LEU A 3 32.01 -41.51 22.19
CA LEU A 3 30.68 -41.29 21.63
C LEU A 3 29.93 -42.63 21.67
N LYS A 4 28.74 -42.68 22.27
CA LYS A 4 27.80 -43.80 22.10
C LYS A 4 26.76 -43.40 21.08
N THR A 5 26.71 -44.14 19.98
CA THR A 5 25.71 -43.99 18.93
C THR A 5 24.58 -44.99 19.16
N TYR A 6 23.33 -44.55 19.06
CA TYR A 6 22.15 -45.41 19.03
C TYR A 6 21.61 -45.45 17.60
N THR A 7 21.28 -46.65 17.12
CA THR A 7 20.70 -46.84 15.79
C THR A 7 19.20 -47.10 15.96
N MET A 8 18.35 -46.23 15.41
CA MET A 8 16.95 -46.55 15.15
C MET A 8 16.85 -47.17 13.75
N THR A 9 16.38 -48.42 13.68
CA THR A 9 16.28 -49.21 12.46
C THR A 9 14.98 -48.92 11.69
N ASN A 10 15.02 -47.87 10.86
CA ASN A 10 14.19 -47.61 9.66
C ASN A 10 12.70 -47.18 9.87
N PRO A 11 12.04 -46.44 8.92
CA PRO A 11 12.40 -46.31 7.50
C PRO A 11 12.43 -44.91 6.85
N ASN A 12 13.32 -44.81 5.86
CA ASN A 12 13.39 -43.81 4.76
C ASN A 12 14.30 -42.59 4.97
N THR A 13 15.60 -42.90 4.94
CA THR A 13 16.73 -42.20 4.29
C THR A 13 16.66 -40.67 4.17
N TYR A 14 17.42 -40.01 5.05
CA TYR A 14 18.08 -38.75 4.72
C TYR A 14 19.60 -38.99 4.80
N GLU A 15 20.33 -38.49 3.80
CA GLU A 15 21.78 -38.60 3.74
C GLU A 15 22.43 -37.73 4.83
N TRP A 16 23.45 -38.28 5.47
CA TRP A 16 24.30 -37.54 6.39
C TRP A 16 25.24 -36.65 5.58
N LEU A 17 25.14 -35.33 5.74
CA LEU A 17 26.19 -34.42 5.28
C LEU A 17 27.20 -34.22 6.41
N ASP A 18 28.35 -34.86 6.29
CA ASP A 18 29.54 -34.52 7.08
C ASP A 18 30.00 -33.12 6.66
N TRP A 19 29.82 -32.13 7.54
CA TRP A 19 30.37 -30.80 7.31
C TRP A 19 31.72 -30.67 8.01
N VAL A 20 32.76 -30.45 7.20
CA VAL A 20 34.10 -30.08 7.64
C VAL A 20 34.28 -28.62 7.21
N ASN A 21 34.43 -27.71 8.16
CA ASN A 21 34.89 -26.36 7.80
C ASN A 21 36.37 -26.41 7.39
N ASP A 22 36.85 -25.39 6.67
CA ASP A 22 38.25 -25.30 6.19
C ASP A 22 39.31 -25.30 7.33
N GLU A 23 38.86 -25.32 8.59
CA GLU A 23 39.68 -25.32 9.81
C GLU A 23 39.63 -26.65 10.57
N GLY A 24 38.94 -27.68 10.06
CA GLY A 24 38.94 -29.03 10.62
C GLY A 24 38.01 -29.26 11.84
N ALA A 25 37.12 -28.33 12.16
CA ALA A 25 36.07 -28.55 13.14
C ALA A 25 34.90 -29.36 12.54
N LYS A 26 34.55 -30.47 13.20
CA LYS A 26 33.38 -31.28 12.88
C LYS A 26 32.29 -31.00 13.92
N ALA A 27 31.14 -30.49 13.48
CA ALA A 27 29.94 -30.45 14.29
C ALA A 27 29.01 -31.60 13.86
N LEU A 28 28.79 -32.56 14.75
CA LEU A 28 27.73 -33.55 14.61
C LEU A 28 26.47 -32.96 15.23
N VAL A 29 25.50 -32.59 14.39
CA VAL A 29 24.18 -32.17 14.87
C VAL A 29 23.22 -33.33 14.62
N ASP A 30 22.82 -34.01 15.70
CA ASP A 30 21.82 -35.08 15.64
C ASP A 30 20.45 -34.45 15.90
N ILE A 31 19.61 -34.37 14.87
CA ILE A 31 18.28 -33.73 14.95
C ILE A 31 17.24 -34.84 14.96
N ASN A 32 16.69 -35.15 16.14
CA ASN A 32 15.65 -36.16 16.29
C ASN A 32 14.26 -35.49 16.30
N ILE A 33 13.50 -35.69 15.22
CA ILE A 33 12.19 -35.07 15.01
C ILE A 33 11.09 -36.05 15.43
N LEU A 34 10.35 -35.72 16.50
CA LEU A 34 9.20 -36.51 16.96
C LEU A 34 7.88 -35.78 16.62
N ASN A 35 7.14 -36.28 15.64
CA ASN A 35 5.92 -35.68 15.14
C ASN A 35 4.70 -36.03 16.03
N ARG A 36 4.02 -35.01 16.58
CA ARG A 36 2.68 -35.12 17.16
C ARG A 36 1.75 -34.07 16.55
N GLY A 37 1.26 -34.34 15.34
CA GLY A 37 0.15 -33.72 14.59
C GLY A 37 -0.34 -32.33 14.98
N PHE A 38 0.01 -31.31 14.18
CA PHE A 38 -0.59 -29.95 14.18
C PHE A 38 -0.40 -29.26 12.82
N ASN A 39 -1.19 -28.23 12.54
CA ASN A 39 -1.19 -27.53 11.24
C ASN A 39 -0.13 -26.41 11.20
N SER A 40 0.96 -26.65 10.46
CA SER A 40 2.00 -25.74 9.95
C SER A 40 2.82 -24.87 10.95
N SER A 41 4.14 -25.06 10.96
CA SER A 41 5.14 -24.13 11.52
C SER A 41 6.42 -24.16 10.67
N ARG A 42 7.10 -23.01 10.50
CA ARG A 42 8.39 -22.91 9.77
C ARG A 42 9.54 -22.73 10.75
N ILE A 43 10.60 -23.53 10.62
CA ILE A 43 11.81 -23.43 11.44
C ILE A 43 13.00 -23.20 10.52
N ILE A 44 13.73 -22.10 10.73
CA ILE A 44 15.01 -21.85 10.07
C ILE A 44 16.12 -22.09 11.09
N ILE A 45 17.04 -22.99 10.76
CA ILE A 45 18.32 -23.13 11.48
C ILE A 45 19.40 -22.60 10.54
N ALA A 46 20.04 -21.50 10.92
CA ALA A 46 21.08 -20.86 10.13
C ALA A 46 22.40 -20.83 10.90
N LEU A 47 23.50 -21.16 10.23
CA LEU A 47 24.85 -20.97 10.77
C LEU A 47 25.37 -19.62 10.28
N ALA A 48 25.42 -18.62 11.16
CA ALA A 48 26.08 -17.35 10.87
C ALA A 48 27.55 -17.41 11.33
N SER A 49 28.48 -17.00 10.47
CA SER A 49 29.87 -16.81 10.89
C SER A 49 29.97 -15.51 11.70
N LYS A 50 30.61 -15.57 12.88
CA LYS A 50 30.79 -14.43 13.82
C LYS A 50 31.47 -13.20 13.19
N ASN A 51 32.13 -13.37 12.04
CA ASN A 51 32.90 -12.34 11.35
C ASN A 51 32.20 -11.76 10.11
N ARG A 52 30.91 -12.04 9.89
CA ARG A 52 30.17 -11.45 8.76
C ARG A 52 29.14 -10.43 9.21
N ASN A 53 29.19 -9.27 8.56
CA ASN A 53 28.20 -8.22 8.71
C ASN A 53 26.97 -8.62 7.89
N MET A 54 25.89 -9.00 8.57
CA MET A 54 24.58 -9.09 7.92
C MET A 54 24.22 -7.71 7.37
N LEU A 55 23.61 -7.68 6.18
CA LEU A 55 23.09 -6.43 5.64
C LEU A 55 21.95 -5.92 6.51
N LYS A 56 21.82 -4.60 6.62
CA LYS A 56 20.67 -3.96 7.25
C LYS A 56 19.54 -3.83 6.24
N ALA A 57 18.29 -3.84 6.73
CA ALA A 57 17.15 -3.49 5.90
C ALA A 57 17.35 -2.09 5.29
N PRO A 58 16.89 -1.84 4.06
CA PRO A 58 16.96 -0.51 3.46
C PRO A 58 16.27 0.54 4.33
N SER A 59 16.84 1.74 4.38
CA SER A 59 16.33 2.87 5.16
C SER A 59 15.86 4.02 4.27
N ASN A 60 15.14 4.98 4.87
CA ASN A 60 14.54 6.11 4.17
C ASN A 60 13.68 5.67 2.97
N PHE A 61 12.98 4.53 3.11
CA PHE A 61 12.08 4.05 2.09
C PHE A 61 10.88 5.00 1.98
N GLN A 62 10.61 5.47 0.77
CA GLN A 62 9.54 6.42 0.47
C GLN A 62 8.79 5.95 -0.78
N ALA A 63 7.51 6.26 -0.81
CA ALA A 63 6.65 6.07 -1.97
C ALA A 63 5.95 7.40 -2.27
N ILE A 64 5.96 7.82 -3.53
CA ILE A 64 5.38 9.08 -3.99
C ILE A 64 4.50 8.78 -5.21
N LYS A 65 3.30 9.33 -5.23
CA LYS A 65 2.42 9.27 -6.40
C LYS A 65 2.96 10.22 -7.48
N VAL A 66 3.10 9.72 -8.70
CA VAL A 66 3.55 10.49 -9.87
C VAL A 66 2.46 10.53 -10.92
N GLY A 67 2.24 11.72 -11.48
CA GLY A 67 1.22 12.01 -12.49
C GLY A 67 -0.23 11.86 -12.01
N ASP A 68 -0.43 11.45 -10.75
CA ASP A 68 -1.72 11.51 -10.07
C ASP A 68 -2.13 12.98 -9.83
N HIS A 69 -2.64 13.60 -10.87
CA HIS A 69 -3.24 14.94 -10.84
C HIS A 69 -4.68 14.92 -10.30
N GLY A 70 -5.07 13.86 -9.57
CA GLY A 70 -6.36 13.75 -8.90
C GLY A 70 -7.23 12.65 -9.47
N HIS A 71 -6.85 11.40 -9.25
CA HIS A 71 -7.69 10.24 -9.51
C HIS A 71 -7.78 9.32 -8.29
N GLY A 72 -8.71 9.46 -7.36
CA GLY A 72 -9.47 10.61 -6.87
C GLY A 72 -10.11 11.66 -7.79
N ARG A 73 -10.72 11.29 -8.92
CA ARG A 73 -11.38 12.33 -9.73
C ARG A 73 -12.60 12.81 -8.97
N ARG A 74 -12.74 14.12 -8.90
CA ARG A 74 -13.94 14.75 -8.40
C ARG A 74 -15.02 14.55 -9.45
N ALA A 75 -16.17 14.04 -9.03
CA ALA A 75 -17.31 14.08 -9.93
C ALA A 75 -17.60 15.55 -10.26
N ALA A 76 -17.93 15.82 -11.53
CA ALA A 76 -18.13 17.15 -12.03
C ALA A 76 -19.34 17.24 -12.94
N ALA A 77 -19.93 18.42 -13.00
CA ALA A 77 -20.95 18.80 -13.95
C ALA A 77 -20.70 20.24 -14.41
N VAL A 78 -21.01 20.53 -15.66
CA VAL A 78 -20.86 21.88 -16.22
C VAL A 78 -22.25 22.44 -16.50
N ILE A 79 -22.53 23.63 -15.98
CA ILE A 79 -23.71 24.45 -16.32
C ILE A 79 -23.28 25.69 -17.09
N GLY A 80 -24.17 26.24 -17.90
CA GLY A 80 -23.88 27.35 -18.82
C GLY A 80 -23.11 26.91 -20.06
N SER A 81 -22.96 27.85 -21.00
CA SER A 81 -22.16 27.68 -22.21
C SER A 81 -21.85 29.03 -22.87
N GLY A 82 -20.96 29.04 -23.86
CA GLY A 82 -20.71 30.22 -24.70
C GLY A 82 -19.67 31.19 -24.15
N ILE A 83 -19.57 32.36 -24.79
CA ILE A 83 -18.56 33.39 -24.51
C ILE A 83 -18.68 34.01 -23.11
N ASN A 84 -19.86 33.84 -22.50
CA ASN A 84 -20.24 34.50 -21.26
C ASN A 84 -20.03 33.66 -20.02
N GLY A 85 -19.72 32.38 -20.23
CA GLY A 85 -19.18 31.51 -19.20
C GLY A 85 -19.99 30.24 -18.97
N ALA A 86 -19.24 29.16 -18.81
CA ALA A 86 -19.72 27.96 -18.16
C ALA A 86 -19.21 27.95 -16.71
N VAL A 87 -19.96 27.35 -15.80
CA VAL A 87 -19.52 27.04 -14.44
C VAL A 87 -19.22 25.55 -14.38
N ASP A 88 -17.94 25.21 -14.20
CA ASP A 88 -17.48 23.85 -13.92
C ASP A 88 -17.60 23.61 -12.42
N VAL A 89 -18.53 22.72 -12.04
CA VAL A 89 -18.84 22.40 -10.65
C VAL A 89 -18.26 21.03 -10.34
N ARG A 90 -17.44 20.93 -9.29
CA ARG A 90 -16.77 19.70 -8.87
C ARG A 90 -17.04 19.43 -7.39
N VAL A 91 -17.28 18.17 -7.03
CA VAL A 91 -17.37 17.76 -5.61
C VAL A 91 -15.98 17.79 -4.99
N LYS A 92 -15.76 18.44 -3.83
CA LYS A 92 -14.43 18.58 -3.21
C LYS A 92 -13.77 17.25 -2.88
N LYS A 93 -14.57 16.29 -2.41
CA LYS A 93 -14.06 14.98 -2.05
C LYS A 93 -13.95 14.11 -3.32
N PRO A 94 -12.77 13.52 -3.60
CA PRO A 94 -12.61 12.53 -4.65
C PRO A 94 -13.46 11.27 -4.39
N GLY A 95 -13.85 10.55 -5.44
CA GLY A 95 -14.51 9.24 -5.31
C GLY A 95 -15.84 9.11 -6.04
N LEU A 96 -16.48 7.93 -5.90
CA LEU A 96 -17.76 7.61 -6.53
C LEU A 96 -18.95 8.37 -5.91
N GLU A 97 -18.85 8.79 -4.65
CA GLU A 97 -19.92 9.51 -3.95
C GLU A 97 -20.36 10.76 -4.72
N GLY A 98 -19.40 11.43 -5.38
CA GLY A 98 -19.69 12.59 -6.20
C GLY A 98 -20.65 12.31 -7.37
N ASN A 99 -20.70 11.08 -7.89
CA ASN A 99 -21.55 10.71 -9.03
C ASN A 99 -23.04 10.57 -8.65
N GLU A 100 -23.36 10.60 -7.36
CA GLU A 100 -24.76 10.64 -6.88
C GLU A 100 -25.33 12.05 -6.98
N TYR A 101 -24.47 13.07 -7.11
CA TYR A 101 -24.93 14.44 -7.22
C TYR A 101 -25.54 14.72 -8.58
N THR A 102 -26.53 15.60 -8.56
CA THR A 102 -27.11 16.22 -9.75
C THR A 102 -27.11 17.72 -9.60
N ILE A 103 -27.11 18.45 -10.71
CA ILE A 103 -27.29 19.90 -10.73
C ILE A 103 -28.39 20.30 -11.70
N GLU A 104 -29.24 21.22 -11.29
CA GLU A 104 -30.23 21.87 -12.16
C GLU A 104 -30.22 23.39 -11.97
N VAL A 105 -30.52 24.11 -13.05
CA VAL A 105 -30.66 25.57 -13.04
C VAL A 105 -32.10 25.89 -13.41
N ILE A 106 -32.80 26.58 -12.52
CA ILE A 106 -34.21 26.94 -12.72
C ILE A 106 -34.44 28.45 -12.60
N THR A 107 -35.55 28.90 -13.18
CA THR A 107 -36.09 30.24 -12.96
C THR A 107 -37.31 30.20 -12.07
N THR A 108 -37.68 31.35 -11.49
CA THR A 108 -38.94 31.47 -10.73
C THR A 108 -39.74 32.65 -11.26
N PRO A 109 -41.08 32.59 -11.22
CA PRO A 109 -41.92 33.71 -11.62
C PRO A 109 -42.03 34.80 -10.54
N LEU A 110 -41.25 34.71 -9.46
CA LEU A 110 -41.26 35.70 -8.39
C LEU A 110 -40.51 36.96 -8.82
N THR A 111 -40.94 38.12 -8.35
CA THR A 111 -40.25 39.40 -8.54
C THR A 111 -39.21 39.60 -7.44
N ASP A 112 -38.10 40.27 -7.75
CA ASP A 112 -37.01 40.57 -6.81
C ASP A 112 -36.44 39.33 -6.11
N GLN A 113 -36.42 38.18 -6.78
CA GLN A 113 -35.88 36.95 -6.23
C GLN A 113 -34.34 37.00 -6.29
N PRO A 114 -33.61 36.83 -5.18
CA PRO A 114 -32.15 36.75 -5.22
C PRO A 114 -31.67 35.42 -5.83
N LEU A 115 -30.46 35.44 -6.39
CA LEU A 115 -29.71 34.25 -6.79
C LEU A 115 -29.51 33.36 -5.55
N THR A 116 -29.89 32.09 -5.66
CA THR A 116 -29.64 31.11 -4.58
C THR A 116 -29.13 29.79 -5.15
N ALA A 117 -28.29 29.11 -4.38
CA ALA A 117 -27.76 27.79 -4.69
C ALA A 117 -27.87 26.94 -3.42
N ASN A 118 -28.58 25.81 -3.48
CA ASN A 118 -28.85 24.96 -2.31
C ASN A 118 -28.93 23.49 -2.67
N ILE A 119 -28.74 22.61 -1.67
CA ILE A 119 -29.08 21.18 -1.75
C ILE A 119 -30.52 20.98 -1.30
N ILE A 120 -31.31 20.19 -2.03
CA ILE A 120 -32.75 20.08 -1.77
C ILE A 120 -33.12 18.89 -0.90
N GLY A 121 -33.07 19.11 0.40
CA GLY A 121 -33.32 18.08 1.40
C GLY A 121 -32.01 17.50 1.89
N GLU A 122 -31.95 17.24 3.19
CA GLU A 122 -30.71 16.90 3.91
C GLU A 122 -30.05 15.61 3.42
N GLU A 123 -30.85 14.69 2.88
CA GLU A 123 -30.38 13.42 2.31
C GLU A 123 -30.26 13.46 0.78
N SER A 124 -30.76 14.51 0.12
CA SER A 124 -30.65 14.59 -1.34
C SER A 124 -29.24 15.00 -1.75
N LYS A 125 -28.81 14.52 -2.90
CA LYS A 125 -27.60 15.00 -3.59
C LYS A 125 -27.97 15.92 -4.76
N ASP A 126 -29.13 16.58 -4.67
CA ASP A 126 -29.69 17.42 -5.72
C ASP A 126 -29.32 18.89 -5.47
N LEU A 127 -28.37 19.40 -6.25
CA LEU A 127 -27.98 20.81 -6.27
C LEU A 127 -28.93 21.60 -7.16
N ARG A 128 -29.64 22.57 -6.59
CA ARG A 128 -30.51 23.49 -7.34
C ARG A 128 -29.97 24.90 -7.29
N ILE A 129 -29.84 25.49 -8.47
CA ILE A 129 -29.55 26.91 -8.68
C ILE A 129 -30.83 27.61 -9.10
N ILE A 130 -31.23 28.65 -8.37
CA ILE A 130 -32.35 29.51 -8.71
C ILE A 130 -31.78 30.84 -9.17
N LEU A 131 -31.98 31.16 -10.44
CA LEU A 131 -31.53 32.43 -11.02
C LEU A 131 -32.31 33.61 -10.45
N ALA A 132 -31.60 34.74 -10.28
CA ALA A 132 -32.16 35.97 -9.76
C ALA A 132 -33.14 36.63 -10.75
N THR A 133 -34.15 37.32 -10.22
CA THR A 133 -35.08 38.16 -10.96
C THR A 133 -35.11 39.58 -10.40
N ASN A 134 -35.40 40.55 -11.25
CA ASN A 134 -35.57 41.96 -10.88
C ASN A 134 -37.02 42.27 -10.44
N SER A 135 -37.32 43.54 -10.16
CA SER A 135 -38.63 43.98 -9.68
C SER A 135 -39.77 43.75 -10.66
N ASP A 136 -39.45 43.55 -11.94
CA ASP A 136 -40.42 43.25 -13.00
C ASP A 136 -40.61 41.74 -13.21
N GLY A 137 -39.89 40.91 -12.44
CA GLY A 137 -39.94 39.44 -12.56
C GLY A 137 -39.18 38.89 -13.77
N LEU A 138 -38.37 39.73 -14.42
CA LEU A 138 -37.44 39.32 -15.48
C LEU A 138 -36.12 38.87 -14.85
N LEU A 139 -35.33 38.07 -15.57
CA LEU A 139 -33.99 37.67 -15.10
C LEU A 139 -33.11 38.90 -14.88
N ASP A 140 -32.36 38.88 -13.78
CA ASP A 140 -31.38 39.91 -13.46
C ASP A 140 -30.01 39.54 -14.03
N ASP A 141 -29.65 40.19 -15.13
CA ASP A 141 -28.42 39.91 -15.86
C ASP A 141 -27.15 40.17 -15.04
N GLU A 142 -27.18 41.16 -14.15
CA GLU A 142 -26.03 41.51 -13.33
C GLU A 142 -25.84 40.50 -12.19
N ALA A 143 -26.93 39.99 -11.62
CA ALA A 143 -26.90 39.00 -10.55
C ALA A 143 -26.63 37.56 -11.04
N ASN A 144 -26.92 37.25 -12.31
CA ASN A 144 -26.82 35.91 -12.88
C ASN A 144 -25.50 35.63 -13.63
N LYS A 145 -24.47 36.45 -13.43
CA LYS A 145 -23.13 36.23 -14.01
C LYS A 145 -22.52 34.91 -13.52
N ALA A 146 -21.82 34.19 -14.40
CA ALA A 146 -21.22 32.89 -14.09
C ALA A 146 -20.32 32.91 -12.84
N SER A 147 -19.58 34.00 -12.60
CA SER A 147 -18.74 34.18 -11.42
C SER A 147 -19.54 34.28 -10.10
N LEU A 148 -20.70 34.92 -10.14
CA LEU A 148 -21.61 35.01 -8.99
C LEU A 148 -22.29 33.66 -8.73
N VAL A 149 -22.67 32.94 -9.78
CA VAL A 149 -23.22 31.59 -9.66
C VAL A 149 -22.19 30.61 -9.10
N ALA A 150 -20.94 30.67 -9.58
CA ALA A 150 -19.84 29.89 -9.01
C ALA A 150 -19.65 30.19 -7.51
N THR A 151 -19.61 31.48 -7.15
CA THR A 151 -19.51 31.91 -5.74
C THR A 151 -20.67 31.39 -4.89
N ALA A 152 -21.90 31.42 -5.41
CA ALA A 152 -23.07 30.89 -4.71
C ALA A 152 -22.94 29.38 -4.44
N ILE A 153 -22.41 28.62 -5.40
CA ILE A 153 -22.19 27.18 -5.27
C ILE A 153 -21.09 26.85 -4.24
N GLU A 154 -19.98 27.60 -4.23
CA GLU A 154 -18.89 27.39 -3.25
C GLU A 154 -19.30 27.65 -1.80
N ASN A 155 -20.32 28.48 -1.60
CA ASN A 155 -20.87 28.79 -0.28
C ASN A 155 -21.81 27.70 0.26
N ILE A 156 -22.15 26.68 -0.54
CA ILE A 156 -22.98 25.57 -0.08
C ILE A 156 -22.21 24.72 0.93
N GLN A 157 -22.82 24.55 2.09
CA GLN A 157 -22.32 23.68 3.15
C GLN A 157 -23.26 22.50 3.36
N ILE A 158 -22.71 21.30 3.50
CA ILE A 158 -23.46 20.11 3.96
C ILE A 158 -22.78 19.66 5.24
N SER A 159 -23.54 19.56 6.33
CA SER A 159 -23.00 19.22 7.65
C SER A 159 -21.88 20.16 8.14
N GLY A 160 -21.92 21.43 7.73
CA GLY A 160 -20.93 22.45 8.09
C GLY A 160 -19.65 22.45 7.25
N GLU A 161 -19.53 21.56 6.26
CA GLU A 161 -18.39 21.50 5.35
C GLU A 161 -18.77 21.99 3.95
N GLN A 162 -17.91 22.81 3.35
CA GLN A 162 -18.05 23.18 1.94
C GLN A 162 -17.73 21.98 1.06
N ASN A 163 -18.70 21.52 0.27
CA ASN A 163 -18.56 20.28 -0.51
C ASN A 163 -18.32 20.47 -2.00
N PHE A 164 -18.33 21.69 -2.50
CA PHE A 164 -18.16 21.97 -3.93
C PHE A 164 -17.02 22.96 -4.17
N VAL A 165 -16.38 22.82 -5.33
CA VAL A 165 -15.56 23.85 -5.98
C VAL A 165 -16.30 24.23 -7.25
N ALA A 166 -16.43 25.52 -7.55
CA ALA A 166 -17.08 25.97 -8.77
C ALA A 166 -16.21 27.02 -9.46
N GLU A 167 -15.84 26.74 -10.72
CA GLU A 167 -14.98 27.62 -11.51
C GLU A 167 -15.79 28.20 -12.67
N ALA A 168 -15.97 29.51 -12.66
CA ALA A 168 -16.54 30.22 -13.80
C ALA A 168 -15.48 30.36 -14.91
N SER A 169 -15.90 30.17 -16.15
CA SER A 169 -15.13 30.45 -17.37
C SER A 169 -15.74 31.64 -18.12
N GLY A 170 -15.10 32.06 -19.22
CA GLY A 170 -15.60 33.17 -20.05
C GLY A 170 -15.35 34.55 -19.44
N THR A 171 -15.95 35.59 -20.05
CA THR A 171 -15.80 36.99 -19.58
C THR A 171 -16.76 37.34 -18.43
N GLY A 172 -17.83 36.56 -18.25
CA GLY A 172 -18.89 36.86 -17.29
C GLY A 172 -19.74 38.08 -17.65
N GLU A 173 -19.72 38.53 -18.90
CA GLU A 173 -20.45 39.73 -19.33
C GLU A 173 -21.94 39.50 -19.62
N GLU A 174 -22.35 38.29 -20.04
CA GLU A 174 -23.78 37.93 -20.10
C GLU A 174 -24.13 36.89 -19.03
N PRO A 175 -25.35 36.96 -18.48
CA PRO A 175 -25.83 36.02 -17.47
C PRO A 175 -26.10 34.62 -17.99
N LEU A 176 -26.21 33.67 -17.06
CA LEU A 176 -26.97 32.44 -17.28
C LEU A 176 -28.45 32.81 -17.48
N THR A 177 -28.96 32.63 -18.70
CA THR A 177 -30.34 33.03 -19.09
C THR A 177 -31.29 31.87 -19.34
N ILE A 178 -30.78 30.64 -19.35
CA ILE A 178 -31.56 29.46 -19.70
C ILE A 178 -31.71 28.55 -18.49
N GLU A 179 -32.92 28.01 -18.35
CA GLU A 179 -33.12 26.83 -17.52
C GLU A 179 -32.33 25.67 -18.10
N GLU A 180 -31.60 24.98 -17.24
CA GLU A 180 -30.88 23.79 -17.63
C GLU A 180 -31.55 22.58 -17.03
N ILE A 181 -31.83 21.60 -17.90
CA ILE A 181 -32.28 20.29 -17.47
C ILE A 181 -31.30 19.71 -16.45
N LYS A 182 -31.85 18.97 -15.49
CA LYS A 182 -31.09 18.27 -14.46
C LYS A 182 -29.95 17.44 -15.08
N LYS A 183 -28.71 17.72 -14.69
CA LYS A 183 -27.48 17.05 -15.13
C LYS A 183 -26.92 16.18 -14.01
N LEU A 184 -26.41 15.02 -14.37
CA LEU A 184 -25.65 14.16 -13.46
C LEU A 184 -24.21 14.65 -13.37
N PHE A 185 -23.61 14.51 -12.18
CA PHE A 185 -22.17 14.60 -12.04
C PHE A 185 -21.53 13.32 -12.57
N HIS A 186 -20.39 13.46 -13.24
CA HIS A 186 -19.65 12.33 -13.81
C HIS A 186 -18.16 12.45 -13.49
N GLY A 187 -17.45 11.32 -13.57
CA GLY A 187 -16.00 11.28 -13.49
C GLY A 187 -15.43 10.88 -12.13
N GLY A 188 -16.26 10.73 -11.09
CA GLY A 188 -15.82 10.17 -9.81
C GLY A 188 -15.31 8.75 -9.98
N VAL A 189 -14.07 8.46 -9.57
CA VAL A 189 -13.50 7.10 -9.47
C VAL A 189 -12.99 6.86 -8.06
N GLU A 190 -13.24 5.68 -7.51
CA GLU A 190 -12.72 5.29 -6.19
C GLU A 190 -11.21 5.05 -6.29
N GLY A 191 -10.43 5.74 -5.46
CA GLY A 191 -9.00 5.49 -5.33
C GLY A 191 -8.73 4.14 -4.67
N LYS A 192 -7.49 3.66 -4.78
CA LYS A 192 -7.02 2.44 -4.14
C LYS A 192 -5.86 2.73 -3.22
N ASP A 193 -5.81 2.00 -2.11
CA ASP A 193 -4.68 2.08 -1.21
C ASP A 193 -3.60 1.09 -1.68
N TYR A 194 -2.35 1.55 -1.73
CA TYR A 194 -1.20 0.73 -2.05
C TYR A 194 -0.19 0.69 -0.92
N ALA A 195 0.31 -0.50 -0.62
CA ALA A 195 1.35 -0.71 0.37
C ALA A 195 2.62 -1.25 -0.27
N TYR A 196 3.79 -0.79 0.18
CA TYR A 196 5.09 -1.19 -0.37
C TYR A 196 6.14 -1.45 0.71
N LYS A 197 7.12 -2.28 0.36
CA LYS A 197 8.32 -2.59 1.14
C LYS A 197 9.51 -2.82 0.20
N VAL A 198 10.72 -2.70 0.71
CA VAL A 198 11.95 -3.05 -0.05
C VAL A 198 12.93 -3.82 0.83
N THR A 199 13.67 -4.75 0.23
CA THR A 199 14.75 -5.52 0.86
C THR A 199 16.05 -5.34 0.09
N ALA A 200 17.17 -5.66 0.74
CA ALA A 200 18.47 -5.77 0.09
C ALA A 200 18.88 -7.24 -0.06
N LEU A 201 19.59 -7.54 -1.15
CA LEU A 201 20.08 -8.86 -1.51
C LEU A 201 21.60 -8.90 -1.42
N ASP A 202 22.19 -10.02 -1.01
CA ASP A 202 23.59 -10.36 -1.25
C ASP A 202 23.72 -11.75 -1.89
N ASP A 203 24.94 -12.29 -1.98
CA ASP A 203 25.17 -13.63 -2.53
C ASP A 203 24.59 -14.77 -1.70
N SER A 204 24.20 -14.48 -0.46
CA SER A 204 23.79 -15.46 0.54
C SER A 204 22.28 -15.46 0.77
N GLY A 205 21.62 -14.33 0.57
CA GLY A 205 20.18 -14.21 0.72
C GLY A 205 19.69 -12.77 0.74
N GLU A 206 18.67 -12.54 1.58
CA GLU A 206 17.85 -11.34 1.57
C GLU A 206 17.65 -10.78 2.99
N THR A 207 17.63 -9.46 3.14
CA THR A 207 17.39 -8.81 4.44
C THR A 207 15.95 -8.95 4.90
N LEU A 208 15.65 -8.59 6.15
CA LEU A 208 14.28 -8.19 6.48
C LEU A 208 13.85 -7.02 5.60
N ALA A 209 12.53 -6.92 5.36
CA ALA A 209 11.93 -5.80 4.66
C ALA A 209 12.08 -4.48 5.45
N SER A 210 12.09 -3.36 4.73
CA SER A 210 11.90 -2.02 5.30
C SER A 210 10.58 -1.93 6.07
N GLU A 211 10.42 -0.84 6.83
CA GLU A 211 9.09 -0.42 7.29
C GLU A 211 8.16 -0.28 6.08
N ILE A 212 6.89 -0.62 6.31
CA ILE A 212 5.84 -0.54 5.28
C ILE A 212 5.52 0.93 5.00
N VAL A 213 5.34 1.27 3.72
CA VAL A 213 4.80 2.57 3.30
C VAL A 213 3.44 2.34 2.67
N ILE A 214 2.42 3.03 3.18
CA ILE A 214 1.05 2.98 2.67
C ILE A 214 0.72 4.32 2.02
N LEU A 215 0.23 4.26 0.79
CA LEU A 215 -0.33 5.38 0.06
C LEU A 215 -1.83 5.17 -0.08
N THR A 216 -2.63 6.14 0.37
CA THR A 216 -4.09 6.07 0.27
C THR A 216 -4.62 6.82 -0.94
N ASP A 217 -5.79 6.45 -1.45
CA ASP A 217 -6.48 7.16 -2.56
C ASP A 217 -5.59 7.32 -3.82
N CYS A 218 -4.92 6.25 -4.24
CA CYS A 218 -4.13 6.23 -5.47
C CYS A 218 -5.00 5.90 -6.69
N HIS A 219 -4.53 6.26 -7.88
CA HIS A 219 -5.20 5.89 -9.13
C HIS A 219 -5.42 4.36 -9.22
N PRO A 220 -6.65 3.87 -9.47
CA PRO A 220 -6.97 2.44 -9.43
C PRO A 220 -6.37 1.61 -10.57
N SER A 221 -5.79 2.27 -11.58
CA SER A 221 -5.11 1.69 -12.75
C SER A 221 -3.82 2.46 -13.05
N MET A 222 -2.68 1.95 -12.61
CA MET A 222 -1.39 2.62 -12.84
C MET A 222 -0.85 2.32 -14.25
N ASN A 223 -0.10 3.25 -14.82
CA ASN A 223 0.56 3.18 -16.13
C ASN A 223 1.74 4.17 -16.19
N ASP A 224 2.36 4.38 -17.34
CA ASP A 224 3.53 5.28 -17.46
C ASP A 224 3.19 6.78 -17.21
N GLU A 225 1.91 7.16 -17.19
CA GLU A 225 1.43 8.49 -16.80
C GLU A 225 1.08 8.57 -15.32
N TYR A 226 0.49 7.51 -14.75
CA TYR A 226 0.04 7.44 -13.34
C TYR A 226 0.73 6.29 -12.62
N TYR A 227 1.72 6.56 -11.77
CA TYR A 227 2.48 5.50 -11.13
C TYR A 227 2.96 5.85 -9.73
N ILE A 228 3.43 4.85 -8.98
CA ILE A 228 4.11 5.09 -7.71
C ILE A 228 5.62 5.04 -7.93
N ASN A 229 6.30 6.15 -7.68
CA ASN A 229 7.75 6.20 -7.59
C ASN A 229 8.18 5.82 -6.17
N LEU A 230 8.99 4.78 -6.07
CA LEU A 230 9.58 4.29 -4.84
C LEU A 230 11.06 4.67 -4.80
N SER A 231 11.58 5.02 -3.63
CA SER A 231 13.01 5.29 -3.44
C SER A 231 13.49 4.91 -2.05
N TRP A 232 14.79 4.59 -1.92
CA TRP A 232 15.43 4.23 -0.66
C TRP A 232 16.90 4.62 -0.63
N SER A 233 17.52 4.57 0.55
CA SER A 233 18.97 4.75 0.69
C SER A 233 19.75 3.48 0.32
N PRO A 234 20.88 3.59 -0.41
CA PRO A 234 21.71 2.43 -0.74
C PRO A 234 22.18 1.66 0.51
N VAL A 235 22.18 0.32 0.43
CA VAL A 235 22.72 -0.57 1.47
C VAL A 235 24.12 -1.02 1.07
N ILE A 236 25.13 -0.66 1.87
CA ILE A 236 26.52 -1.05 1.63
C ILE A 236 26.65 -2.58 1.64
N GLY A 237 27.21 -3.14 0.57
CA GLY A 237 27.40 -4.58 0.41
C GLY A 237 26.23 -5.31 -0.27
N ALA A 238 25.13 -4.61 -0.56
CA ALA A 238 24.05 -5.16 -1.36
C ALA A 238 24.50 -5.43 -2.80
N ARG A 239 24.05 -6.55 -3.36
CA ARG A 239 24.18 -6.92 -4.77
C ARG A 239 22.94 -6.57 -5.59
N GLY A 240 21.83 -6.33 -4.91
CA GLY A 240 20.56 -5.96 -5.51
C GLY A 240 19.52 -5.62 -4.46
N TYR A 241 18.32 -5.33 -4.93
CA TYR A 241 17.15 -5.06 -4.10
C TYR A 241 15.95 -5.80 -4.66
N LYS A 242 15.01 -6.15 -3.78
CA LYS A 242 13.70 -6.65 -4.19
C LYS A 242 12.62 -5.72 -3.67
N VAL A 243 11.73 -5.31 -4.57
CA VAL A 243 10.63 -4.40 -4.27
C VAL A 243 9.36 -5.23 -4.12
N TYR A 244 8.64 -5.00 -3.04
CA TYR A 244 7.39 -5.67 -2.71
C TYR A 244 6.26 -4.65 -2.62
N GLY A 245 5.05 -5.04 -2.97
CA GLY A 245 3.90 -4.21 -2.65
C GLY A 245 2.57 -4.62 -3.25
N ARG A 246 1.72 -3.61 -3.46
CA ARG A 246 0.32 -3.59 -3.90
C ARG A 246 -0.67 -3.49 -2.76
N ILE A 247 -1.16 -4.56 -2.16
CA ILE A 247 -2.19 -4.45 -1.12
C ILE A 247 -1.57 -4.78 0.23
N GLU A 248 -1.92 -4.01 1.26
CA GLU A 248 -1.45 -4.26 2.62
C GLU A 248 -1.78 -5.70 3.05
N ASN A 249 -0.80 -6.40 3.64
CA ASN A 249 -0.89 -7.81 4.07
C ASN A 249 -1.00 -8.83 2.92
N SER A 250 -0.81 -8.40 1.68
CA SER A 250 -0.74 -9.27 0.49
C SER A 250 0.37 -8.82 -0.45
N GLU A 251 1.45 -8.25 0.10
CA GLU A 251 2.57 -7.76 -0.68
C GLU A 251 3.32 -8.92 -1.32
N VAL A 252 3.56 -8.79 -2.63
CA VAL A 252 4.34 -9.74 -3.41
C VAL A 252 5.47 -9.03 -4.13
N ALA A 253 6.54 -9.75 -4.45
CA ALA A 253 7.69 -9.24 -5.17
C ALA A 253 7.25 -8.72 -6.54
N LEU A 254 7.50 -7.44 -6.80
CA LEU A 254 7.17 -6.73 -8.03
C LEU A 254 8.38 -6.70 -8.97
N ALA A 255 9.57 -6.50 -8.41
CA ALA A 255 10.80 -6.39 -9.17
C ALA A 255 12.02 -6.81 -8.34
N GLU A 256 13.04 -7.30 -9.04
CA GLU A 256 14.40 -7.46 -8.53
C GLU A 256 15.32 -6.53 -9.34
N LEU A 257 16.17 -5.78 -8.64
CA LEU A 257 16.95 -4.67 -9.15
C LEU A 257 18.42 -4.85 -8.81
N ASP A 258 19.32 -4.25 -9.59
CA ASP A 258 20.75 -4.29 -9.30
C ASP A 258 21.15 -3.37 -8.12
N ALA A 259 22.38 -3.56 -7.63
CA ALA A 259 22.93 -2.81 -6.49
C ALA A 259 22.99 -1.28 -6.68
N ASN A 260 23.00 -0.80 -7.93
CA ASN A 260 23.12 0.62 -8.25
C ASN A 260 21.76 1.31 -8.38
N THR A 261 20.68 0.53 -8.37
CA THR A 261 19.32 1.02 -8.54
C THR A 261 18.66 1.21 -7.17
N THR A 262 18.35 2.45 -6.82
CA THR A 262 17.69 2.80 -5.54
C THR A 262 16.35 3.49 -5.72
N SER A 263 15.72 3.26 -6.87
CA SER A 263 14.37 3.74 -7.18
C SER A 263 13.63 2.75 -8.08
N TYR A 264 12.31 2.76 -8.02
CA TYR A 264 11.45 1.91 -8.86
C TYR A 264 10.11 2.58 -9.14
N ASP A 265 9.65 2.53 -10.39
CA ASP A 265 8.35 3.04 -10.81
C ASP A 265 7.36 1.87 -10.95
N ASP A 266 6.41 1.74 -10.01
CA ASP A 266 5.31 0.78 -10.14
C ASP A 266 4.21 1.34 -11.02
N VAL A 267 4.20 0.88 -12.28
CA VAL A 267 3.19 1.18 -13.29
C VAL A 267 2.16 0.04 -13.45
N MET A 268 1.97 -0.82 -12.43
CA MET A 268 1.09 -2.00 -12.49
C MET A 268 1.52 -3.10 -13.48
N ARG A 269 2.83 -3.31 -13.68
CA ARG A 269 3.32 -4.47 -14.45
C ARG A 269 3.11 -5.79 -13.70
N ASP A 270 3.24 -6.90 -14.42
CA ASP A 270 3.27 -8.25 -13.86
C ASP A 270 4.25 -8.35 -12.68
N TYR A 271 3.90 -9.15 -11.67
CA TYR A 271 4.70 -9.35 -10.47
C TYR A 271 5.37 -10.73 -10.47
N LEU A 272 6.46 -10.86 -9.72
CA LEU A 272 7.24 -12.09 -9.56
C LEU A 272 6.56 -13.09 -8.61
N GLY A 273 5.77 -12.60 -7.65
CA GLY A 273 4.84 -13.42 -6.85
C GLY A 273 5.41 -13.99 -5.55
N GLU A 274 6.63 -13.64 -5.17
CA GLU A 274 7.25 -14.09 -3.92
C GLU A 274 6.84 -13.20 -2.73
N ASN A 275 6.66 -13.78 -1.54
CA ASN A 275 6.39 -13.00 -0.32
C ASN A 275 7.68 -12.37 0.25
N PRO A 276 7.59 -11.26 0.99
CA PRO A 276 8.73 -10.71 1.72
C PRO A 276 9.37 -11.74 2.67
N PRO A 277 10.70 -11.72 2.82
CA PRO A 277 11.39 -12.58 3.76
C PRO A 277 11.00 -12.25 5.20
N TRP A 278 10.74 -13.31 5.97
CA TRP A 278 10.39 -13.21 7.39
C TRP A 278 11.62 -13.22 8.32
N ALA A 279 12.82 -13.41 7.75
CA ALA A 279 14.09 -13.40 8.45
C ALA A 279 15.19 -12.86 7.53
N ASN A 280 16.18 -12.20 8.12
CA ASN A 280 17.37 -11.77 7.39
C ASN A 280 18.31 -12.97 7.17
N THR A 281 18.58 -13.29 5.92
CA THR A 281 19.41 -14.43 5.49
C THR A 281 20.73 -14.00 4.83
N THR A 282 21.00 -12.70 4.80
CA THR A 282 22.27 -12.17 4.25
C THR A 282 23.47 -12.62 5.08
N GLY A 283 24.62 -12.75 4.42
CA GLY A 283 25.87 -13.22 5.02
C GLY A 283 25.94 -14.71 5.36
N LEU A 284 24.86 -15.50 5.16
CA LEU A 284 24.85 -16.94 5.43
C LEU A 284 25.66 -17.74 4.40
N LYS A 285 26.68 -18.49 4.83
CA LYS A 285 27.50 -19.31 3.92
C LYS A 285 26.80 -20.56 3.38
N SER A 286 25.83 -21.08 4.12
CA SER A 286 25.15 -22.33 3.78
C SER A 286 23.78 -22.35 4.42
N ARG A 287 22.75 -22.49 3.60
CA ARG A 287 21.38 -22.74 4.03
C ARG A 287 21.24 -24.25 4.24
N ILE A 288 21.07 -24.68 5.50
CA ILE A 288 21.08 -26.11 5.83
C ILE A 288 19.75 -26.76 5.45
N TRP A 289 18.63 -26.05 5.64
CA TRP A 289 17.30 -26.60 5.33
C TRP A 289 16.21 -25.51 5.31
N GLU A 290 15.24 -25.63 4.38
CA GLU A 290 13.97 -24.89 4.38
C GLU A 290 12.85 -25.85 3.98
N GLY A 291 11.82 -25.95 4.80
CA GLY A 291 10.62 -26.73 4.50
C GLY A 291 9.48 -26.41 5.45
N GLU A 292 8.25 -26.64 4.99
CA GLU A 292 7.06 -26.55 5.84
C GLU A 292 6.92 -27.81 6.68
N LEU A 293 6.78 -27.63 7.98
CA LEU A 293 6.61 -28.73 8.91
C LEU A 293 5.19 -28.71 9.49
N ASN A 294 4.48 -29.81 9.33
CA ASN A 294 3.10 -29.99 9.78
C ASN A 294 3.03 -30.64 11.18
N ALA A 295 3.87 -30.21 12.12
CA ALA A 295 3.97 -30.83 13.45
C ALA A 295 4.60 -29.92 14.52
N ARG A 296 4.39 -30.26 15.80
CA ARG A 296 5.22 -29.76 16.92
C ARG A 296 6.55 -30.50 16.98
N PHE A 297 7.61 -29.82 17.40
CA PHE A 297 8.98 -30.35 17.52
C PHE A 297 9.46 -30.28 18.97
N ILE A 298 10.22 -31.29 19.38
CA ILE A 298 11.07 -31.22 20.57
C ILE A 298 12.50 -31.19 20.06
N PHE A 299 13.24 -30.13 20.38
CA PHE A 299 14.67 -30.08 20.14
C PHE A 299 15.38 -30.61 21.38
N GLU A 300 16.09 -31.73 21.24
CA GLU A 300 16.97 -32.24 22.27
C GLU A 300 18.41 -32.01 21.84
N ILE A 301 19.09 -31.07 22.49
CA ILE A 301 20.44 -30.68 22.15
C ILE A 301 21.28 -30.85 23.41
N ILE A 302 22.22 -31.80 23.35
CA ILE A 302 23.17 -32.13 24.43
C ILE A 302 22.45 -32.23 25.80
N GLY A 303 21.39 -33.03 25.86
CA GLY A 303 20.68 -33.33 27.12
C GLY A 303 19.79 -32.21 27.67
N ARG A 304 19.60 -31.10 26.94
CA ARG A 304 18.56 -30.12 27.23
C ARG A 304 17.42 -30.26 26.22
N LYS A 305 16.20 -30.36 26.75
CA LYS A 305 14.97 -30.35 25.96
C LYS A 305 14.44 -28.93 25.91
N LEU A 306 14.38 -28.36 24.72
CA LEU A 306 13.57 -27.17 24.47
C LEU A 306 12.19 -27.59 24.00
N LEU A 307 11.18 -27.20 24.79
CA LEU A 307 9.79 -27.20 24.38
C LEU A 307 9.55 -25.88 23.66
N LEU A 308 9.18 -25.95 22.39
CA LEU A 308 8.74 -24.80 21.62
C LEU A 308 7.23 -24.89 21.50
N ASP A 309 6.54 -23.88 22.03
CA ASP A 309 5.10 -23.74 21.90
C ASP A 309 4.74 -23.13 20.54
N GLU A 310 3.46 -23.10 20.21
CA GLU A 310 2.96 -22.43 19.01
C GLU A 310 3.45 -20.98 18.91
N ASN A 311 3.85 -20.55 17.72
CA ASN A 311 4.43 -19.23 17.43
C ASN A 311 5.82 -18.94 18.05
N THR A 312 6.48 -19.92 18.66
CA THR A 312 7.85 -19.74 19.17
C THR A 312 8.83 -19.62 18.01
N LYS A 313 9.55 -18.49 17.94
CA LYS A 313 10.64 -18.31 16.97
C LYS A 313 11.93 -18.88 17.56
N LEU A 314 12.54 -19.83 16.85
CA LEU A 314 13.87 -20.35 17.20
C LEU A 314 14.92 -19.64 16.35
N ILE A 315 15.89 -19.00 16.99
CA ILE A 315 17.11 -18.54 16.33
C ILE A 315 18.26 -19.36 16.90
N ALA A 316 18.93 -20.11 16.03
CA ALA A 316 20.20 -20.77 16.35
C ALA A 316 21.33 -19.82 15.98
N GLN A 317 22.18 -19.43 16.94
CA GLN A 317 23.39 -18.67 16.65
C GLN A 317 24.60 -19.55 16.94
N VAL A 318 25.47 -19.68 15.94
CA VAL A 318 26.71 -20.45 16.09
C VAL A 318 27.88 -19.53 16.27
N THR A 319 28.63 -19.76 17.34
CA THR A 319 29.92 -19.14 17.58
C THR A 319 31.03 -20.14 17.29
N GLU A 320 32.28 -19.69 17.16
CA GLU A 320 33.47 -20.54 16.90
C GLU A 320 33.66 -21.70 17.90
N LYS A 321 32.98 -21.71 19.05
CA LYS A 321 33.13 -22.75 20.08
C LYS A 321 31.84 -23.42 20.54
N ASP A 322 30.70 -22.75 20.43
CA ASP A 322 29.42 -23.26 20.95
C ASP A 322 28.25 -22.84 20.03
N ILE A 323 27.20 -23.66 20.03
CA ILE A 323 25.91 -23.32 19.44
C ILE A 323 25.00 -22.85 20.57
N ASP A 324 24.67 -21.56 20.57
CA ASP A 324 23.72 -20.98 21.52
C ASP A 324 22.35 -20.84 20.85
N PHE A 325 21.32 -21.35 21.52
CA PHE A 325 19.94 -21.21 21.09
C PHE A 325 19.22 -20.26 22.04
N THR A 326 18.58 -19.23 21.47
CA THR A 326 17.71 -18.33 22.22
C THR A 326 16.29 -18.50 21.69
N ALA A 327 15.38 -18.94 22.55
CA ALA A 327 13.95 -19.00 22.24
C ALA A 327 13.31 -17.69 22.72
N PHE A 328 12.53 -17.05 21.85
CA PHE A 328 11.71 -15.91 22.21
C PHE A 328 10.25 -16.38 22.24
N GLY A 329 9.68 -16.45 23.44
CA GLY A 329 8.23 -16.58 23.61
C GLY A 329 7.58 -15.21 23.43
N ALA A 330 6.41 -15.17 22.80
CA ALA A 330 5.45 -14.16 23.18
C ALA A 330 5.03 -14.54 24.61
N ASP A 331 5.30 -13.68 25.60
CA ASP A 331 4.78 -13.88 26.95
C ASP A 331 3.25 -14.08 26.88
N ALA A 332 2.75 -14.93 27.76
CA ALA A 332 1.33 -15.26 27.93
C ALA A 332 0.43 -14.05 28.18
#